data_AF-A0A7Y6GBH3-F1
#
_entry.id   AF-A0A7Y6GBH3-F1
#
_cell.length_a   1.000
_cell.length_b   1.000
_cell.length_c   1.000
_cell.angle_alpha   90.00
_cell.angle_beta   90.00
_cell.angle_gamma   90.00
#
_symmetry.space_group_name_H-M   'P 1'
#
loop_
_entity.id
_entity.type
_entity.pdbx_description
1 polymer ?
#
loop_
_entity_poly.entity_id
_entity_poly.type
_entity_poly.pdbx_seq_one_letter_code
_entity_poly.pdbx_strand_id
1 'polypeptide(L)'
;MTLDGFPARPVGKIGPVDTPWGRGRATDLAVGQRIRAVVMAVGPDGERASLSPAAAAHPELWAFLSGLRPDCRLTGTVASIEPYGVFVALDEGPAHPVFPGVGFITYPELSWPRFESASDVVRVGQRVTCVFLQIDTWNGEARLSLRATLPDPFLAFADAVDAADAAGGEGRALTLRGQVTKLTPIGVFVRVADGVEGLVPVEGAEVSEAGHVVVRDRVDVVVDVVVGDEVDVVVARVSREGRRVLLAWAVAAAGSGR
;
A
#
# COMPACT_ATOMS: atom_id res chain seq x y z
N MET A 1 -9.60 -18.26 29.61
CA MET A 1 -10.02 -17.38 30.72
C MET A 1 -11.48 -17.59 31.01
N THR A 2 -11.89 -17.55 32.28
CA THR A 2 -13.30 -17.52 32.67
C THR A 2 -13.78 -16.07 32.62
N LEU A 3 -14.97 -15.85 32.05
CA LEU A 3 -15.60 -14.54 32.01
C LEU A 3 -16.56 -14.42 33.19
N ASP A 4 -16.76 -13.21 33.70
CA ASP A 4 -17.82 -12.95 34.68
C ASP A 4 -19.17 -13.35 34.07
N GLY A 5 -19.93 -14.21 34.77
CA GLY A 5 -21.16 -14.82 34.24
C GLY A 5 -20.97 -16.18 33.53
N PHE A 6 -19.74 -16.59 33.24
CA PHE A 6 -19.39 -17.90 32.66
C PHE A 6 -18.27 -18.62 33.45
N PRO A 7 -18.47 -18.91 34.75
CA PRO A 7 -17.41 -19.41 35.63
C PRO A 7 -16.99 -20.87 35.34
N ALA A 8 -17.86 -21.66 34.70
CA ALA A 8 -17.65 -23.09 34.49
C ALA A 8 -16.98 -23.45 33.14
N ARG A 9 -16.75 -22.48 32.25
CA ARG A 9 -16.14 -22.72 30.93
C ARG A 9 -15.10 -21.63 30.60
N PRO A 10 -13.85 -21.98 30.31
CA PRO A 10 -12.86 -21.02 29.85
C PRO A 10 -13.15 -20.62 28.38
N VAL A 11 -14.05 -19.66 28.19
CA VAL A 11 -14.52 -19.20 26.86
C VAL A 11 -13.67 -18.05 26.27
N GLY A 12 -12.87 -17.37 27.10
CA GLY A 12 -12.07 -16.22 26.66
C GLY A 12 -10.63 -16.57 26.29
N LYS A 13 -10.14 -16.01 25.17
CA LYS A 13 -8.73 -16.04 24.76
C LYS A 13 -8.21 -14.61 24.59
N ILE A 14 -7.04 -14.34 25.15
CA ILE A 14 -6.25 -13.13 24.87
C ILE A 14 -5.19 -13.55 23.85
N GLY A 15 -5.16 -12.89 22.70
CA GLY A 15 -4.12 -13.08 21.70
C GLY A 15 -2.80 -12.43 22.13
N PRO A 16 -1.67 -12.78 21.49
CA PRO A 16 -0.39 -12.14 21.74
C PRO A 16 -0.41 -10.61 21.50
N VAL A 17 -1.38 -10.16 20.71
CA VAL A 17 -1.58 -8.76 20.26
C VAL A 17 -2.37 -7.91 21.25
N ASP A 18 -3.03 -8.54 22.22
CA ASP A 18 -4.12 -7.95 22.99
C ASP A 18 -3.64 -7.31 24.31
N THR A 19 -2.33 -7.31 24.55
CA THR A 19 -1.71 -6.74 25.74
C THR A 19 -1.72 -5.22 25.70
N PRO A 20 -1.88 -4.55 26.86
CA PRO A 20 -1.90 -3.09 26.92
C PRO A 20 -0.69 -2.46 26.22
N TRP A 21 -0.96 -1.43 25.42
CA TRP A 21 0.07 -0.65 24.75
C TRP A 21 0.88 0.11 25.82
N GLY A 22 2.15 -0.28 26.04
CA GLY A 22 3.05 0.39 26.99
C GLY A 22 3.69 -0.56 28.01
N ARG A 23 3.97 -0.06 29.22
CA ARG A 23 4.62 -0.86 30.27
C ARG A 23 3.65 -1.89 30.86
N GLY A 24 3.93 -3.16 30.56
CA GLY A 24 3.27 -4.35 31.09
C GLY A 24 3.04 -5.36 29.98
N ARG A 25 3.87 -6.41 29.90
CA ARG A 25 3.70 -7.47 28.88
C ARG A 25 2.66 -8.50 29.39
N ALA A 26 2.08 -9.29 28.48
CA ALA A 26 1.23 -10.45 28.81
C ALA A 26 1.84 -11.38 29.88
N THR A 27 3.17 -11.35 30.03
CA THR A 27 3.94 -12.12 31.00
C THR A 27 3.69 -11.73 32.46
N ASP A 28 3.04 -10.59 32.73
CA ASP A 28 2.79 -10.10 34.09
C ASP A 28 1.43 -10.59 34.63
N LEU A 29 0.70 -11.41 33.88
CA LEU A 29 -0.60 -11.94 34.25
C LEU A 29 -0.46 -13.28 35.00
N ALA A 30 -0.98 -13.33 36.23
CA ALA A 30 -0.99 -14.53 37.06
C ALA A 30 -2.32 -15.29 36.97
N VAL A 31 -2.27 -16.63 37.07
CA VAL A 31 -3.48 -17.46 37.18
C VAL A 31 -4.28 -17.04 38.42
N GLY A 32 -5.58 -16.76 38.25
CA GLY A 32 -6.46 -16.29 39.32
C GLY A 32 -6.56 -14.77 39.45
N GLN A 33 -5.77 -14.00 38.70
CA GLN A 33 -5.88 -12.54 38.64
C GLN A 33 -7.17 -12.13 37.90
N ARG A 34 -7.95 -11.21 38.48
CA ARG A 34 -9.04 -10.54 37.77
C ARG A 34 -8.47 -9.43 36.88
N ILE A 35 -8.86 -9.45 35.61
CA ILE A 35 -8.48 -8.44 34.63
C ILE A 35 -9.71 -7.90 33.91
N ARG A 36 -9.63 -6.67 33.42
CA ARG A 36 -10.65 -6.08 32.54
C ARG A 36 -10.19 -6.24 31.09
N ALA A 37 -11.09 -6.66 30.21
CA ALA A 37 -10.84 -6.79 28.78
C ALA A 37 -12.11 -6.49 27.99
N VAL A 38 -11.96 -5.98 26.77
CA VAL A 38 -13.06 -5.77 25.82
C VAL A 38 -13.20 -7.00 24.92
N VAL A 39 -14.43 -7.40 24.60
CA VAL A 39 -14.67 -8.45 23.60
C VAL A 39 -14.43 -7.87 22.21
N MET A 40 -13.44 -8.41 21.52
CA MET A 40 -13.01 -7.96 20.18
C MET A 40 -13.76 -8.71 19.08
N ALA A 41 -13.93 -10.01 19.27
CA ALA A 41 -14.63 -10.88 18.35
C ALA A 41 -15.21 -12.07 19.11
N VAL A 42 -16.32 -12.59 18.61
CA VAL A 42 -16.87 -13.87 19.04
C VAL A 42 -16.71 -14.86 17.89
N GLY A 43 -16.23 -16.05 18.20
CA GLY A 43 -16.04 -17.13 17.25
C GLY A 43 -17.36 -17.52 16.59
N PRO A 44 -17.31 -18.10 15.39
CA PRO A 44 -18.51 -18.52 14.66
C PRO A 44 -19.31 -19.60 15.40
N ASP A 45 -18.68 -20.32 16.33
CA ASP A 45 -19.30 -21.29 17.23
C ASP A 45 -20.07 -20.63 18.40
N GLY A 46 -19.88 -19.33 18.64
CA GLY A 46 -20.42 -18.62 19.80
C GLY A 46 -19.79 -19.03 21.14
N GLU A 47 -18.86 -20.00 21.13
CA GLU A 47 -18.29 -20.59 22.35
C GLU A 47 -16.96 -19.95 22.74
N ARG A 48 -16.33 -19.21 21.82
CA ARG A 48 -15.04 -18.57 22.03
C ARG A 48 -15.11 -17.08 21.80
N ALA A 49 -14.51 -16.29 22.68
CA ALA A 49 -14.37 -14.85 22.50
C ALA A 49 -12.89 -14.45 22.53
N SER A 50 -12.50 -13.57 21.61
CA SER A 50 -11.21 -12.87 21.64
C SER A 50 -11.35 -11.62 22.50
N LEU A 51 -10.40 -11.40 23.40
CA LEU A 51 -10.46 -10.35 24.41
C LEU A 51 -9.22 -9.46 24.38
N SER A 52 -9.41 -8.15 24.48
CA SER A 52 -8.31 -7.17 24.54
C SER A 52 -8.29 -6.39 25.85
N PRO A 53 -7.35 -6.70 26.76
CA PRO A 53 -6.96 -5.80 27.84
C PRO A 53 -6.47 -4.44 27.36
N ALA A 54 -5.82 -4.36 26.20
CA ALA A 54 -5.34 -3.09 25.66
C ALA A 54 -6.48 -2.10 25.39
N ALA A 55 -7.52 -2.58 24.71
CA ALA A 55 -8.74 -1.80 24.48
C ALA A 55 -9.43 -1.41 25.79
N ALA A 56 -9.39 -2.27 26.82
CA ALA A 56 -9.97 -1.96 28.13
C ALA A 56 -9.17 -0.93 28.93
N ALA A 57 -7.84 -0.89 28.76
CA ALA A 57 -6.97 0.06 29.45
C ALA A 57 -7.12 1.49 28.89
N HIS A 58 -7.43 1.62 27.60
CA HIS A 58 -7.59 2.90 26.90
C HIS A 58 -8.93 2.97 26.16
N PRO A 59 -10.07 3.05 26.90
CA PRO A 59 -11.40 2.95 26.31
C PRO A 59 -11.73 4.10 25.35
N GLU A 60 -11.22 5.32 25.61
CA GLU A 60 -11.42 6.47 24.73
C GLU A 60 -10.72 6.30 23.39
N LEU A 61 -9.47 5.82 23.41
CA LEU A 61 -8.70 5.52 22.19
C LEU A 61 -9.36 4.40 21.39
N TRP A 62 -9.77 3.33 22.06
CA TRP A 62 -10.47 2.23 21.39
C TRP A 62 -11.80 2.67 20.77
N ALA A 63 -12.59 3.47 21.48
CA ALA A 63 -13.86 4.00 20.99
C ALA A 63 -13.64 4.92 19.78
N PHE A 64 -12.63 5.78 19.81
CA PHE A 64 -12.24 6.63 18.68
C PHE A 64 -11.89 5.77 17.46
N LEU A 65 -10.94 4.85 17.60
CA LEU A 65 -10.47 4.01 16.49
C LEU A 65 -11.60 3.18 15.88
N SER A 66 -12.41 2.52 16.74
CA SER A 66 -13.52 1.66 16.31
C SER A 66 -14.65 2.43 15.62
N GLY A 67 -14.75 3.74 15.87
CA GLY A 67 -15.71 4.62 15.21
C GLY A 67 -15.31 5.06 13.81
N LEU A 68 -14.03 4.90 13.43
CA LEU A 68 -13.54 5.32 12.12
C LEU A 68 -14.06 4.41 11.01
N ARG A 69 -14.40 5.02 9.87
CA ARG A 69 -14.87 4.32 8.67
C ARG A 69 -13.78 4.38 7.62
N PRO A 70 -13.46 3.25 6.94
CA PRO A 70 -12.55 3.25 5.80
C PRO A 70 -12.89 4.37 4.81
N ASP A 71 -11.86 4.95 4.23
CA ASP A 71 -11.91 6.05 3.25
C ASP A 71 -12.36 7.42 3.81
N CYS A 72 -12.58 7.55 5.13
CA CYS A 72 -12.84 8.86 5.71
C CYS A 72 -11.57 9.73 5.72
N ARG A 73 -11.75 11.05 5.61
CA ARG A 73 -10.65 12.01 5.70
C ARG A 73 -10.45 12.44 7.14
N LEU A 74 -9.21 12.41 7.58
CA LEU A 74 -8.80 12.83 8.91
C LEU A 74 -7.72 13.91 8.78
N THR A 75 -7.80 14.94 9.61
CA THR A 75 -6.80 16.00 9.67
C THR A 75 -5.99 15.88 10.97
N GLY A 76 -4.71 16.22 10.89
CA GLY A 76 -3.83 16.20 12.03
C GLY A 76 -2.51 16.90 11.75
N THR A 77 -1.61 16.80 12.71
CA THR A 77 -0.28 17.41 12.66
C THR A 77 0.78 16.31 12.75
N VAL A 78 1.80 16.37 11.89
CA VAL A 78 2.91 15.42 11.93
C VAL A 78 3.67 15.57 13.25
N ALA A 79 3.63 14.52 14.06
CA ALA A 79 4.21 14.50 15.40
C ALA A 79 5.67 14.01 15.40
N SER A 80 5.98 12.97 14.62
CA SER A 80 7.35 12.48 14.43
C SER A 80 7.50 11.82 13.06
N ILE A 81 8.72 11.82 12.54
CA ILE A 81 9.13 11.09 11.34
C ILE A 81 10.17 10.07 11.78
N GLU A 82 9.82 8.80 11.70
CA GLU A 82 10.68 7.67 12.03
C GLU A 82 11.13 6.94 10.75
N PRO A 83 12.24 6.18 10.77
CA PRO A 83 12.74 5.45 9.59
C PRO A 83 11.74 4.48 8.95
N TYR A 84 10.70 4.08 9.69
CA TYR A 84 9.67 3.14 9.26
C TYR A 84 8.30 3.78 8.99
N GLY A 85 8.13 5.08 9.25
CA GLY A 85 6.88 5.79 8.99
C GLY A 85 6.72 7.10 9.74
N VAL A 86 5.55 7.70 9.58
CA VAL A 86 5.25 9.05 10.08
C VAL A 86 4.07 8.98 11.04
N PHE A 87 4.29 9.49 12.25
CA PHE A 87 3.25 9.64 13.27
C PHE A 87 2.52 10.96 13.09
N VAL A 88 1.19 10.90 13.15
CA VAL A 88 0.29 12.05 13.01
C VAL A 88 -0.57 12.14 14.27
N ALA A 89 -0.49 13.28 14.96
CA ALA A 89 -1.43 13.66 15.99
C ALA A 89 -2.72 14.15 15.32
N LEU A 90 -3.74 13.28 15.29
CA LEU A 90 -5.05 13.59 14.72
C LEU A 90 -5.79 14.60 15.60
N ASP A 91 -6.46 15.58 14.99
CA ASP A 91 -7.12 16.66 15.73
C ASP A 91 -8.28 16.15 16.61
N GLU A 92 -9.04 15.20 16.08
CA GLU A 92 -10.16 14.55 16.79
C GLU A 92 -9.71 13.29 17.56
N GLY A 93 -8.43 12.93 17.47
CA GLY A 93 -7.87 11.74 18.11
C GLY A 93 -7.47 12.00 19.57
N PRO A 94 -7.72 11.06 20.49
CA PRO A 94 -7.20 11.17 21.86
C PRO A 94 -5.67 11.03 21.87
N ALA A 95 -5.04 11.31 23.01
CA ALA A 95 -3.61 11.06 23.17
C ALA A 95 -3.33 9.55 23.12
N HIS A 96 -2.28 9.16 22.39
CA HIS A 96 -1.83 7.78 22.37
C HIS A 96 -0.92 7.51 23.59
N PRO A 97 -1.08 6.39 24.33
CA PRO A 97 -0.31 6.13 25.57
C PRO A 97 1.18 5.86 25.37
N VAL A 98 1.56 5.39 24.17
CA VAL A 98 2.95 5.04 23.80
C VAL A 98 3.54 5.95 22.74
N PHE A 99 2.88 6.06 21.59
CA PHE A 99 3.35 6.81 20.44
C PHE A 99 3.03 8.31 20.49
N PRO A 100 3.76 9.14 19.71
CA PRO A 100 3.53 10.60 19.65
C PRO A 100 2.18 11.02 19.06
N GLY A 101 1.46 10.10 18.40
CA GLY A 101 0.15 10.35 17.80
C GLY A 101 -0.58 9.05 17.50
N VAL A 102 -1.89 9.15 17.29
CA VAL A 102 -2.77 8.00 16.99
C VAL A 102 -2.72 7.62 15.52
N GLY A 103 -2.43 8.55 14.62
CA GLY A 103 -2.31 8.29 13.19
C GLY A 103 -0.92 7.80 12.81
N PHE A 104 -0.85 6.85 11.90
CA PHE A 104 0.41 6.35 11.36
C PHE A 104 0.35 6.17 9.84
N ILE A 105 1.35 6.73 9.13
CA ILE A 105 1.50 6.61 7.68
C ILE A 105 2.80 5.85 7.38
N THR A 106 2.70 4.73 6.64
CA THR A 106 3.89 4.04 6.12
C THR A 106 4.45 4.78 4.91
N TYR A 107 5.73 4.58 4.58
CA TYR A 107 6.35 5.29 3.46
C TYR A 107 5.65 5.10 2.10
N PRO A 108 5.21 3.88 1.71
CA PRO A 108 4.45 3.72 0.48
C PRO A 108 3.14 4.53 0.45
N GLU A 109 2.59 4.89 1.61
CA GLU A 109 1.36 5.65 1.74
C GLU A 109 1.58 7.18 1.81
N LEU A 110 2.83 7.65 1.82
CA LEU A 110 3.15 9.09 1.79
C LEU A 110 2.94 9.68 0.40
N SER A 111 3.31 8.98 -0.66
CA SER A 111 3.32 9.54 -2.01
C SER A 111 3.16 8.45 -3.08
N TRP A 112 2.66 8.84 -4.26
CA TRP A 112 2.65 7.98 -5.44
C TRP A 112 4.05 7.89 -6.09
N PRO A 113 4.74 9.02 -6.38
CA PRO A 113 6.15 8.98 -6.76
C PRO A 113 7.06 8.36 -5.70
N ARG A 114 8.17 7.77 -6.17
CA ARG A 114 9.29 7.41 -5.29
C ARG A 114 9.94 8.69 -4.76
N PHE A 115 10.37 8.65 -3.51
CA PHE A 115 11.09 9.71 -2.83
C PHE A 115 12.26 9.10 -2.04
N GLU A 116 13.30 9.88 -1.77
CA GLU A 116 14.49 9.41 -1.04
C GLU A 116 14.28 9.47 0.47
N SER A 117 13.67 10.56 0.95
CA SER A 117 13.40 10.77 2.37
C SER A 117 11.96 11.21 2.62
N ALA A 118 11.36 10.74 3.72
CA ALA A 118 10.04 11.20 4.15
C ALA A 118 10.00 12.72 4.38
N SER A 119 11.15 13.32 4.76
CA SER A 119 11.31 14.76 4.94
C SER A 119 11.11 15.59 3.66
N ASP A 120 11.21 14.95 2.50
CA ASP A 120 10.93 15.59 1.20
C ASP A 120 9.43 15.73 0.95
N VAL A 121 8.62 14.90 1.61
CA VAL A 121 7.16 14.87 1.45
C VAL A 121 6.44 15.58 2.59
N VAL A 122 6.91 15.39 3.83
CA VAL A 122 6.28 15.94 5.04
C VAL A 122 7.32 16.42 6.05
N ARG A 123 6.94 17.36 6.91
CA ARG A 123 7.80 17.90 7.99
C ARG A 123 7.13 17.75 9.35
N VAL A 124 7.92 17.57 10.40
CA VAL A 124 7.40 17.62 11.78
C VAL A 124 6.75 18.98 12.04
N GLY A 125 5.56 18.97 12.66
CA GLY A 125 4.72 20.14 12.87
C GLY A 125 3.85 20.54 11.67
N GLN A 126 3.99 19.86 10.52
CA GLN A 126 3.14 20.14 9.36
C GLN A 126 1.73 19.63 9.58
N ARG A 127 0.74 20.46 9.22
CA ARG A 127 -0.66 20.05 9.16
C ARG A 127 -0.94 19.26 7.88
N VAL A 128 -1.53 18.08 8.02
CA VAL A 128 -1.80 17.13 6.94
C VAL A 128 -3.26 16.68 6.98
N THR A 129 -3.81 16.37 5.81
CA THR A 129 -5.08 15.65 5.66
C THR A 129 -4.79 14.31 5.04
N CYS A 130 -5.32 13.25 5.62
CA CYS A 130 -5.02 11.87 5.23
C CYS A 130 -6.34 11.11 5.06
N VAL A 131 -6.31 10.01 4.30
CA VAL A 131 -7.40 9.05 4.24
C VAL A 131 -7.15 7.94 5.25
N PHE A 132 -8.17 7.58 6.02
CA PHE A 132 -8.12 6.43 6.91
C PHE A 132 -8.26 5.12 6.13
N LEU A 133 -7.31 4.21 6.33
CA LEU A 133 -7.32 2.89 5.69
C LEU A 133 -7.96 1.84 6.60
N GLN A 134 -7.40 1.67 7.80
CA GLN A 134 -7.81 0.63 8.74
C GLN A 134 -7.26 0.91 10.14
N ILE A 135 -7.82 0.20 11.14
CA ILE A 135 -7.28 0.21 12.51
C ILE A 135 -6.14 -0.81 12.59
N ASP A 136 -5.04 -0.43 13.21
CA ASP A 136 -4.04 -1.35 13.73
C ASP A 136 -4.35 -1.64 15.20
N THR A 137 -4.95 -2.79 15.46
CA THR A 137 -5.30 -3.23 16.82
C THR A 137 -4.09 -3.68 17.63
N TRP A 138 -2.97 -4.01 16.98
CA TRP A 138 -1.73 -4.39 17.68
C TRP A 138 -1.06 -3.16 18.29
N ASN A 139 -0.97 -2.05 17.53
CA ASN A 139 -0.31 -0.83 17.99
C ASN A 139 -1.26 0.20 18.61
N GLY A 140 -2.57 0.11 18.34
CA GLY A 140 -3.53 1.13 18.78
C GLY A 140 -3.53 2.37 17.89
N GLU A 141 -3.30 2.18 16.61
CA GLU A 141 -3.10 3.25 15.64
C GLU A 141 -4.18 3.24 14.56
N ALA A 142 -4.48 4.41 14.01
CA ALA A 142 -5.17 4.55 12.75
C ALA A 142 -4.14 4.50 11.62
N ARG A 143 -4.24 3.52 10.71
CA ARG A 143 -3.41 3.46 9.51
C ARG A 143 -3.97 4.47 8.50
N LEU A 144 -3.12 5.39 8.06
CA LEU A 144 -3.50 6.52 7.22
C LEU A 144 -2.72 6.51 5.91
N SER A 145 -3.29 7.17 4.89
CA SER A 145 -2.66 7.40 3.60
C SER A 145 -2.73 8.86 3.19
N LEU A 146 -1.56 9.43 2.91
CA LEU A 146 -1.46 10.77 2.32
C LEU A 146 -1.70 10.67 0.80
N ARG A 147 -1.14 9.65 0.13
CA ARG A 147 -1.28 9.47 -1.32
C ARG A 147 -2.73 9.25 -1.77
N ALA A 148 -3.56 8.61 -0.94
CA ALA A 148 -4.97 8.38 -1.25
C ALA A 148 -5.79 9.69 -1.28
N THR A 149 -5.23 10.82 -0.82
CA THR A 149 -5.85 12.14 -1.01
C THR A 149 -5.67 12.71 -2.41
N LEU A 150 -4.70 12.18 -3.16
CA LEU A 150 -4.35 12.61 -4.51
C LEU A 150 -4.94 11.65 -5.55
N PRO A 151 -5.21 12.13 -6.78
CA PRO A 151 -5.60 11.27 -7.88
C PRO A 151 -4.61 10.13 -8.09
N ASP A 152 -5.13 8.94 -8.33
CA ASP A 152 -4.31 7.77 -8.60
C ASP A 152 -3.76 7.84 -10.03
N PRO A 153 -2.43 7.96 -10.23
CA PRO A 153 -1.84 8.10 -11.56
C PRO A 153 -2.10 6.89 -12.45
N PHE A 154 -2.20 5.68 -11.87
CA PHE A 154 -2.49 4.47 -12.63
C PHE A 154 -3.93 4.47 -13.16
N LEU A 155 -4.89 4.87 -12.33
CA LEU A 155 -6.29 4.94 -12.75
C LEU A 155 -6.47 6.03 -13.81
N ALA A 156 -5.86 7.20 -13.61
CA ALA A 156 -5.87 8.28 -14.60
C ALA A 156 -5.28 7.82 -15.94
N PHE A 157 -4.17 7.08 -15.92
CA PHE A 157 -3.59 6.48 -17.12
C PHE A 157 -4.52 5.46 -17.78
N ALA A 158 -5.11 4.55 -17.00
CA ALA A 158 -6.03 3.55 -17.51
C ALA A 158 -7.26 4.18 -18.19
N ASP A 159 -7.82 5.22 -17.57
CA ASP A 159 -8.96 5.97 -18.13
C ASP A 159 -8.58 6.67 -19.44
N ALA A 160 -7.36 7.22 -19.53
CA ALA A 160 -6.86 7.84 -20.76
C ALA A 160 -6.64 6.82 -21.89
N VAL A 161 -6.17 5.62 -21.58
CA VAL A 161 -6.03 4.52 -22.54
C VAL A 161 -7.41 4.11 -23.07
N ASP A 162 -8.38 3.86 -22.18
CA ASP A 162 -9.73 3.46 -22.57
C ASP A 162 -10.40 4.52 -23.48
N ALA A 163 -10.18 5.81 -23.18
CA ALA A 163 -10.68 6.91 -24.00
C ALA A 163 -10.02 6.98 -25.38
N ALA A 164 -8.72 6.69 -25.48
CA ALA A 164 -7.99 6.66 -26.74
C ALA A 164 -8.45 5.50 -27.64
N ASP A 165 -8.66 4.31 -27.05
CA ASP A 165 -9.17 3.14 -27.76
C ASP A 165 -10.60 3.36 -28.28
N ALA A 166 -11.45 4.04 -27.50
CA ALA A 166 -12.81 4.38 -27.93
C ALA A 166 -12.85 5.40 -29.09
N ALA A 167 -11.86 6.30 -29.17
CA ALA A 167 -11.76 7.31 -30.23
C ALA A 167 -11.07 6.78 -31.50
N GLY A 168 -10.18 5.80 -31.37
CA GLY A 168 -9.44 5.17 -32.47
C GLY A 168 -10.06 3.84 -32.87
N GLY A 169 -11.04 3.87 -33.76
CA GLY A 169 -11.72 2.67 -34.27
C GLY A 169 -10.76 1.51 -34.60
N GLU A 170 -11.05 0.36 -34.01
CA GLU A 170 -10.48 -0.98 -34.29
C GLU A 170 -8.95 -1.03 -34.45
N GLY A 171 -8.23 -1.20 -33.34
CA GLY A 171 -6.93 -1.87 -33.34
C GLY A 171 -5.68 -0.99 -33.41
N ARG A 172 -5.78 0.33 -33.18
CA ARG A 172 -4.60 1.18 -32.97
C ARG A 172 -4.18 1.15 -31.50
N ALA A 173 -3.25 0.26 -31.16
CA ALA A 173 -2.60 0.26 -29.86
C ALA A 173 -1.91 1.63 -29.63
N LEU A 174 -2.24 2.30 -28.52
CA LEU A 174 -1.70 3.60 -28.16
C LEU A 174 -0.16 3.55 -28.05
N THR A 175 0.54 4.21 -28.96
CA THR A 175 2.00 4.37 -28.91
C THR A 175 2.37 5.43 -27.89
N LEU A 176 3.27 5.08 -26.98
CA LEU A 176 3.82 5.91 -25.94
C LEU A 176 5.33 5.87 -26.02
N ARG A 177 5.96 7.00 -25.72
CA ARG A 177 7.40 7.07 -25.50
C ARG A 177 7.66 6.99 -24.01
N GLY A 178 8.52 6.07 -23.59
CA GLY A 178 8.78 5.83 -22.17
C GLY A 178 10.22 5.45 -21.87
N GLN A 179 10.62 5.68 -20.61
CA GLN A 179 11.97 5.42 -20.15
C GLN A 179 12.09 4.02 -19.54
N VAL A 180 13.13 3.27 -19.89
CA VAL A 180 13.43 1.96 -19.31
C VAL A 180 13.91 2.13 -17.87
N THR A 181 13.15 1.61 -16.91
CA THR A 181 13.47 1.76 -15.49
C THR A 181 14.14 0.54 -14.90
N LYS A 182 13.82 -0.66 -15.41
CA LYS A 182 14.37 -1.91 -14.88
C LYS A 182 14.36 -3.02 -15.93
N LEU A 183 15.41 -3.82 -15.91
CA LEU A 183 15.52 -5.04 -16.70
C LEU A 183 15.42 -6.25 -15.77
N THR A 184 14.60 -7.24 -16.15
CA THR A 184 14.39 -8.46 -15.38
C THR A 184 14.28 -9.67 -16.31
N PRO A 185 14.47 -10.91 -15.82
CA PRO A 185 14.33 -12.10 -16.67
C PRO A 185 12.93 -12.27 -17.28
N ILE A 186 11.90 -11.67 -16.68
CA ILE A 186 10.53 -11.73 -17.19
C ILE A 186 10.22 -10.62 -18.22
N GLY A 187 11.11 -9.62 -18.37
CA GLY A 187 10.90 -8.51 -19.29
C GLY A 187 11.51 -7.18 -18.89
N VAL A 188 11.22 -6.19 -19.73
CA VAL A 188 11.68 -4.80 -19.63
C VAL A 188 10.58 -3.96 -19.01
N PHE A 189 10.88 -3.26 -17.92
CA PHE A 189 9.98 -2.30 -17.30
C PHE A 189 10.23 -0.92 -17.90
N VAL A 190 9.17 -0.31 -18.42
CA VAL A 190 9.20 1.01 -19.06
C VAL A 190 8.22 1.92 -18.32
N ARG A 191 8.70 3.08 -17.87
CA ARG A 191 7.86 4.14 -17.33
C ARG A 191 7.20 4.88 -18.48
N VAL A 192 5.88 4.82 -18.54
CA VAL A 192 5.08 5.39 -19.63
C VAL A 192 4.31 6.65 -19.20
N ALA A 193 4.18 6.87 -17.89
CA ALA A 193 3.68 8.11 -17.30
C ALA A 193 4.22 8.26 -15.88
N ASP A 194 4.06 9.43 -15.27
CA ASP A 194 4.46 9.68 -13.89
C ASP A 194 3.72 8.74 -12.93
N GLY A 195 4.49 7.88 -12.26
CA GLY A 195 3.93 6.86 -11.35
C GLY A 195 3.35 5.62 -12.03
N VAL A 196 3.52 5.46 -13.35
CA VAL A 196 3.03 4.29 -14.11
C VAL A 196 4.17 3.60 -14.85
N GLU A 197 4.44 2.35 -14.46
CA GLU A 197 5.39 1.45 -15.12
C GLU A 197 4.62 0.31 -15.81
N GLY A 198 4.98 0.02 -17.05
CA GLY A 198 4.49 -1.13 -17.79
C GLY A 198 5.59 -2.15 -18.05
N LEU A 199 5.19 -3.41 -18.26
CA LEU A 199 6.08 -4.52 -18.56
C LEU A 199 5.96 -4.85 -20.05
N VAL A 200 7.08 -4.84 -20.75
CA VAL A 200 7.24 -5.53 -22.04
C VAL A 200 7.74 -6.94 -21.75
N PRO A 201 6.90 -7.99 -21.88
CA PRO A 201 7.34 -9.36 -21.65
C PRO A 201 8.36 -9.77 -22.70
N VAL A 202 9.34 -10.58 -22.28
CA VAL A 202 10.35 -11.12 -23.19
C VAL A 202 10.38 -12.64 -22.99
N GLU A 203 10.21 -13.40 -24.08
CA GLU A 203 10.38 -14.85 -24.05
C GLU A 203 11.87 -15.14 -24.29
N GLY A 204 12.58 -15.59 -23.25
CA GLY A 204 13.98 -16.05 -23.39
C GLY A 204 15.04 -14.93 -23.39
N ALA A 205 14.89 -13.90 -22.56
CA ALA A 205 15.95 -12.89 -22.40
C ALA A 205 17.27 -13.50 -21.91
N GLU A 206 18.28 -13.47 -22.78
CA GLU A 206 19.68 -13.56 -22.36
C GLU A 206 20.08 -12.16 -21.87
N VAL A 207 20.02 -11.98 -20.55
CA VAL A 207 20.58 -10.79 -19.90
C VAL A 207 22.10 -10.96 -19.91
N SER A 208 22.78 -10.21 -20.77
CA SER A 208 24.25 -10.17 -20.81
C SER A 208 24.81 -9.57 -19.52
N GLU A 209 25.96 -10.06 -19.04
CA GLU A 209 26.67 -9.51 -17.87
C GLU A 209 26.99 -8.00 -17.99
N ALA A 210 26.93 -7.45 -19.21
CA ALA A 210 27.09 -6.02 -19.49
C ALA A 210 25.77 -5.20 -19.44
N GLY A 211 24.64 -5.81 -19.05
CA GLY A 211 23.35 -5.11 -18.90
C GLY A 211 22.56 -4.93 -20.18
N HIS A 212 22.93 -5.65 -21.25
CA HIS A 212 22.18 -5.68 -22.51
C HIS A 212 21.13 -6.80 -22.45
N VAL A 213 19.90 -6.49 -22.87
CA VAL A 213 18.88 -7.52 -23.12
C VAL A 213 18.63 -7.55 -24.62
N VAL A 214 19.05 -8.64 -25.27
CA VAL A 214 18.61 -8.95 -26.63
C VAL A 214 17.22 -9.55 -26.52
N VAL A 215 16.20 -8.74 -26.77
CA VAL A 215 14.82 -9.24 -26.83
C VAL A 215 14.64 -9.96 -28.16
N ARG A 216 14.26 -11.23 -28.15
CA ARG A 216 13.69 -11.90 -29.32
C ARG A 216 12.19 -11.92 -29.14
N ASP A 217 11.51 -10.91 -29.66
CA ASP A 217 10.04 -10.96 -29.75
C ASP A 217 9.62 -11.90 -30.89
N ARG A 218 8.36 -12.31 -30.95
CA ARG A 218 7.77 -13.16 -32.02
C ARG A 218 7.93 -12.59 -33.44
N VAL A 219 8.47 -11.38 -33.58
CA VAL A 219 8.66 -10.61 -34.82
C VAL A 219 10.16 -10.42 -35.15
N ASP A 220 11.09 -11.15 -34.52
CA ASP A 220 12.55 -11.04 -34.77
C ASP A 220 13.11 -9.61 -34.59
N VAL A 221 12.53 -8.83 -33.68
CA VAL A 221 13.04 -7.49 -33.36
C VAL A 221 14.06 -7.60 -32.23
N VAL A 222 15.35 -7.51 -32.58
CA VAL A 222 16.45 -7.38 -31.62
C VAL A 222 16.56 -5.91 -31.21
N VAL A 223 16.05 -5.57 -30.04
CA VAL A 223 16.28 -4.25 -29.43
C VAL A 223 17.31 -4.41 -28.33
N ASP A 224 18.48 -3.81 -28.49
CA ASP A 224 19.45 -3.64 -27.40
C ASP A 224 19.00 -2.48 -26.54
N VAL A 225 18.68 -2.76 -25.27
CA VAL A 225 18.13 -1.77 -24.35
C VAL A 225 18.89 -1.78 -23.04
N VAL A 226 19.27 -0.60 -22.56
CA VAL A 226 19.83 -0.41 -21.22
C VAL A 226 18.89 0.40 -20.32
N VAL A 227 19.10 0.30 -19.01
CA VAL A 227 18.35 1.11 -18.05
C VAL A 227 18.64 2.59 -18.31
N GLY A 228 17.58 3.38 -18.46
CA GLY A 228 17.63 4.81 -18.76
C GLY A 228 17.27 5.17 -20.20
N ASP A 229 17.22 4.21 -21.13
CA ASP A 229 16.89 4.45 -22.52
C ASP A 229 15.44 4.88 -22.73
N GLU A 230 15.22 5.77 -23.69
CA GLU A 230 13.90 6.18 -24.16
C GLU A 230 13.47 5.26 -25.32
N VAL A 231 12.34 4.57 -25.15
CA VAL A 231 11.83 3.60 -26.12
C VAL A 231 10.37 3.86 -26.47
N ASP A 232 10.00 3.56 -27.71
CA ASP A 232 8.60 3.61 -28.16
C ASP A 232 7.93 2.25 -27.92
N VAL A 233 6.83 2.28 -27.19
CA VAL A 233 6.05 1.10 -26.78
C VAL A 233 4.59 1.32 -27.11
N VAL A 234 3.85 0.24 -27.33
CA VAL A 234 2.40 0.27 -27.48
C VAL A 234 1.72 -0.37 -26.29
N VAL A 235 0.60 0.20 -25.84
CA VAL A 235 -0.21 -0.39 -24.77
C VAL A 235 -0.94 -1.61 -25.33
N ALA A 236 -0.55 -2.81 -24.88
CA ALA A 236 -1.17 -4.06 -25.29
C ALA A 236 -2.37 -4.40 -24.40
N ARG A 237 -2.27 -4.15 -23.09
CA ARG A 237 -3.35 -4.38 -22.14
C ARG A 237 -3.14 -3.61 -20.85
N VAL A 238 -4.22 -3.09 -20.28
CA VAL A 238 -4.24 -2.53 -18.92
C VAL A 238 -5.07 -3.44 -18.02
N SER A 239 -4.54 -3.79 -16.83
CA SER A 239 -5.25 -4.54 -15.80
C SER A 239 -5.41 -3.68 -14.55
N ARG A 240 -6.66 -3.27 -14.27
CA ARG A 240 -6.99 -2.42 -13.12
C ARG A 240 -6.88 -3.17 -11.79
N GLU A 241 -7.35 -4.41 -11.75
CA GLU A 241 -7.29 -5.26 -10.55
C GLU A 241 -5.85 -5.52 -10.12
N GLY A 242 -4.97 -5.86 -11.06
CA GLY A 242 -3.56 -6.11 -10.77
C GLY A 242 -2.69 -4.86 -10.72
N ARG A 243 -3.22 -3.68 -11.09
CA ARG A 243 -2.47 -2.45 -11.36
C ARG A 243 -1.26 -2.68 -12.28
N ARG A 244 -1.48 -3.35 -13.42
CA ARG A 244 -0.43 -3.72 -14.38
C ARG A 244 -0.73 -3.15 -15.76
N VAL A 245 0.31 -2.66 -16.43
CA VAL A 245 0.27 -2.33 -17.86
C VAL A 245 1.16 -3.32 -18.59
N LEU A 246 0.61 -4.04 -19.56
CA LEU A 246 1.37 -4.85 -20.51
C LEU A 246 1.62 -4.00 -21.74
N LEU A 247 2.88 -3.95 -22.14
CA LEU A 247 3.38 -3.19 -23.26
C LEU A 247 3.93 -4.16 -24.31
N ALA A 248 3.98 -3.70 -25.55
CA ALA A 248 4.73 -4.34 -26.63
C ALA A 248 5.62 -3.31 -27.31
N TRP A 249 6.64 -3.76 -28.03
CA TRP A 249 7.48 -2.87 -28.83
C TRP A 249 6.65 -2.19 -29.92
N ALA A 250 6.82 -0.88 -30.08
CA ALA A 250 6.29 -0.20 -31.26
C ALA A 250 7.11 -0.67 -32.47
N VAL A 251 6.58 -1.62 -33.25
CA VAL A 251 7.22 -2.01 -34.50
C VAL A 251 7.17 -0.82 -35.43
N ALA A 252 8.32 -0.19 -35.68
CA ALA A 252 8.45 0.75 -36.78
C ALA A 252 8.02 -0.01 -38.04
N ALA A 253 6.94 0.43 -38.69
CA ALA A 253 6.54 -0.11 -39.97
C ALA A 253 7.74 -0.01 -40.92
N ALA A 254 8.44 -1.12 -41.11
CA ALA A 254 9.56 -1.20 -42.02
C ALA A 254 9.04 -0.72 -43.38
N GLY A 255 9.58 0.40 -43.84
CA GLY A 255 9.24 0.95 -45.14
C GLY A 255 9.38 -0.14 -46.18
N SER A 256 8.29 -0.40 -46.90
CA SER A 256 8.30 -1.07 -48.19
C SER A 256 9.24 -0.28 -49.12
N GLY A 257 10.54 -0.60 -49.09
CA GLY A 257 11.56 -0.08 -49.98
C GLY A 257 11.88 -1.14 -51.03
N ARG A 258 11.54 -0.80 -52.27
CA ARG A 258 11.70 -1.59 -53.49
C ARG A 258 13.15 -1.97 -53.81
#